data_AF-A0AAW0M490-F1
#
_entry.id   AF-A0AAW0M490-F1
#
_cell.length_a   1.000
_cell.length_b   1.000
_cell.length_c   1.000
_cell.angle_alpha   90.00
_cell.angle_beta   90.00
_cell.angle_gamma   90.00
#
_symmetry.space_group_name_H-M   'P 1'
#
loop_
_entity.id
_entity.type
_entity.pdbx_description
1 polymer ?
#
loop_
_entity_poly.entity_id
_entity_poly.type
_entity_poly.pdbx_seq_one_letter_code
_entity_poly.pdbx_strand_id
1 'polypeptide(L)'
;MGILRSFDQFANVVLQDACDRVIVGELYCDIPLGLYVIRGENVVLIGELDLDKEELPPTMTRVSEAEIKRAQKAERDATDLKGSMRKRMEFLDFD
;
A
#
# COMPACT_ATOMS: atom_id res chain seq x y z
N MET A 1 2.96 5.79 6.34
CA MET A 1 3.62 6.02 7.64
C MET A 1 3.62 7.51 7.94
N GLY A 2 3.78 7.93 9.20
CA GLY A 2 3.82 9.34 9.58
C GLY A 2 3.65 9.50 11.10
N ILE A 3 3.76 10.73 11.60
CA ILE A 3 3.55 11.04 13.01
C ILE A 3 2.06 11.31 13.23
N LEU A 4 1.41 10.47 14.03
CA LEU A 4 0.02 10.66 14.44
C LEU A 4 -0.12 11.93 15.30
N ARG A 5 -0.88 12.92 14.81
CA ARG A 5 -1.12 14.18 15.54
C ARG A 5 -2.48 14.26 16.21
N SER A 6 -3.50 13.70 15.58
CA SER A 6 -4.85 13.69 16.12
C SER A 6 -5.67 12.56 15.51
N PHE A 7 -6.66 12.10 16.25
CA PHE A 7 -7.71 11.20 15.77
C PHE A 7 -9.06 11.54 16.43
N ASP A 8 -10.15 11.00 15.92
CA ASP A 8 -11.49 11.11 16.52
C ASP A 8 -12.17 9.73 16.71
N GLN A 9 -13.38 9.69 17.27
CA GLN A 9 -14.11 8.44 17.49
C GLN A 9 -14.54 7.70 16.22
N PHE A 10 -14.44 8.36 15.06
CA PHE A 10 -14.74 7.77 13.75
C PHE A 10 -13.48 7.26 13.05
N ALA A 11 -12.32 7.28 13.73
CA ALA A 11 -11.01 6.93 13.18
C ALA A 11 -10.55 7.86 12.04
N ASN A 12 -11.06 9.09 11.95
CA ASN A 12 -10.42 10.10 11.11
C ASN A 12 -9.07 10.44 11.72
N VAL A 13 -8.02 10.56 10.90
CA VAL A 13 -6.64 10.70 11.36
C VAL A 13 -5.92 11.85 10.68
N VAL A 14 -5.15 12.60 11.47
CA VAL A 14 -4.20 13.59 10.98
C VAL A 14 -2.79 13.08 11.18
N LEU A 15 -2.04 12.90 10.08
CA LEU A 15 -0.63 12.53 10.08
C LEU A 15 0.23 13.72 9.65
N GLN A 16 1.25 14.03 10.43
CA GLN A 16 2.33 14.92 10.01
C GLN A 16 3.50 14.12 9.42
N ASP A 17 4.25 14.72 8.51
CA ASP A 17 5.40 14.13 7.84
C ASP A 17 5.08 12.74 7.27
N ALA A 18 3.87 12.62 6.74
CA ALA A 18 3.35 11.40 6.19
C ALA A 18 4.12 11.02 4.93
N CYS A 19 4.32 9.71 4.75
CA CYS A 19 4.78 9.11 3.51
C CYS A 19 3.93 7.89 3.15
N ASP A 20 3.66 7.72 1.87
CA ASP A 20 3.08 6.49 1.33
C ASP A 20 4.20 5.49 1.04
N ARG A 21 4.11 4.29 1.59
CA ARG A 21 5.07 3.21 1.31
C ARG A 21 4.44 2.25 0.32
N VAL A 22 4.97 2.23 -0.89
CA VAL A 22 4.54 1.30 -1.93
C VAL A 22 5.49 0.11 -1.94
N ILE A 23 4.94 -1.10 -1.85
CA ILE A 23 5.68 -2.37 -1.88
C ILE A 23 5.18 -3.20 -3.05
N VAL A 24 6.09 -3.72 -3.88
CA VAL A 24 5.79 -4.61 -5.02
C VAL A 24 6.83 -5.71 -5.06
N GLY A 25 6.46 -6.94 -4.68
CA GLY A 25 7.42 -8.02 -4.46
C GLY A 25 8.48 -7.62 -3.43
N GLU A 26 9.77 -7.76 -3.80
CA GLU A 26 10.92 -7.37 -2.98
C GLU A 26 11.34 -5.89 -3.17
N LEU A 27 10.54 -5.07 -3.86
CA LEU A 27 10.83 -3.66 -4.09
C LEU A 27 9.96 -2.78 -3.19
N TYR A 28 10.54 -1.69 -2.67
CA TYR A 28 9.76 -0.67 -1.97
C TYR A 28 10.19 0.75 -2.30
N CYS A 29 9.29 1.71 -2.08
CA CYS A 29 9.58 3.13 -2.18
C CYS A 29 8.70 3.92 -1.18
N ASP A 30 9.31 4.90 -0.52
CA ASP A 30 8.61 5.84 0.37
C ASP A 30 8.41 7.17 -0.36
N ILE A 31 7.15 7.53 -0.61
CA ILE A 31 6.74 8.75 -1.33
C ILE A 31 6.26 9.78 -0.30
N PRO A 32 6.90 10.96 -0.19
CA PRO A 32 6.50 11.96 0.80
C PRO A 32 5.14 12.59 0.46
N LEU A 33 4.29 12.74 1.47
CA LEU A 33 2.97 13.36 1.39
C LEU A 33 2.86 14.64 2.24
N GLY A 34 3.63 14.76 3.32
CA GLY A 34 3.60 15.91 4.22
C GLY A 34 2.45 15.83 5.24
N LEU A 35 1.61 16.86 5.33
CA LEU A 35 0.44 16.84 6.21
C LEU A 35 -0.72 16.12 5.50
N TYR A 36 -1.23 15.06 6.10
CA TYR A 36 -2.25 14.21 5.49
C TYR A 36 -3.44 14.00 6.44
N VAL A 37 -4.66 14.18 5.92
CA VAL A 37 -5.90 13.92 6.65
C VAL A 37 -6.58 12.72 6.02
N ILE A 38 -6.75 11.66 6.80
CA ILE A 38 -7.33 10.39 6.38
C ILE A 38 -8.73 10.28 6.96
N ARG A 39 -9.69 9.93 6.10
CA ARG A 39 -11.06 9.69 6.54
C ARG A 39 -11.22 8.26 7.07
N GLY A 40 -11.90 8.11 8.20
CA GLY A 40 -11.91 6.89 8.98
C GLY A 40 -12.52 5.68 8.29
N GLU A 41 -13.49 5.83 7.38
CA GLU A 41 -14.02 4.69 6.62
C GLU A 41 -12.99 4.07 5.65
N ASN A 42 -11.92 4.80 5.32
CA ASN A 42 -10.85 4.31 4.46
C ASN A 42 -9.71 3.67 5.28
N VAL A 43 -9.82 3.63 6.61
CA VAL A 43 -8.84 3.03 7.50
C VAL A 43 -9.17 1.56 7.69
N VAL A 44 -8.24 0.69 7.30
CA VAL A 44 -8.33 -0.76 7.59
C VAL A 44 -7.69 -1.07 8.95
N LEU A 45 -6.49 -0.54 9.19
CA LEU A 45 -5.72 -0.76 10.41
C LEU A 45 -4.78 0.43 10.65
N ILE A 46 -4.54 0.75 11.93
CA ILE A 46 -3.52 1.69 12.37
C ILE A 46 -2.73 0.99 13.49
N GLY A 47 -1.41 1.11 13.44
CA GLY A 47 -0.51 0.61 14.47
C GLY A 47 0.62 1.59 14.72
N GLU A 48 1.17 1.55 15.93
CA GLU A 48 2.41 2.24 16.26
C GLU A 48 3.60 1.54 15.59
N LEU A 49 4.58 2.33 15.14
CA LEU A 49 5.80 1.82 14.51
C LEU A 49 6.95 1.91 15.51
N ASP A 50 7.69 0.82 15.68
CA ASP A 50 8.86 0.79 16.56
C ASP A 50 10.10 1.19 15.74
N LEU A 51 10.61 2.40 15.99
CA LEU A 51 11.74 2.95 15.23
C LEU A 51 13.06 2.21 15.48
N ASP A 52 13.16 1.46 16.58
CA ASP A 52 14.37 0.72 16.94
C ASP A 52 14.42 -0.66 16.26
N LYS A 53 13.35 -1.06 15.58
CA LYS A 53 13.26 -2.34 14.87
C LYS A 53 13.33 -2.17 13.36
N GLU A 54 13.99 -3.13 12.71
CA GLU A 54 14.00 -3.22 11.26
C GLU A 54 12.67 -3.82 10.78
N GLU A 55 11.79 -2.94 10.30
CA GLU A 55 10.41 -3.27 9.90
C GLU A 55 10.32 -4.03 8.58
N LEU A 56 11.35 -3.92 7.73
CA LEU A 56 11.38 -4.56 6.42
C LEU A 56 12.27 -5.79 6.44
N PRO A 57 11.87 -6.89 5.78
CA PRO A 57 12.76 -8.02 5.53
C PRO A 57 14.09 -7.57 4.87
N PRO A 58 15.23 -8.22 5.17
CA PRO A 58 16.53 -7.87 4.58
C PRO A 58 16.58 -8.01 3.04
N THR A 59 15.62 -8.71 2.45
CA THR A 59 15.50 -8.93 1.00
C THR A 59 14.93 -7.72 0.27
N MET A 60 14.36 -6.75 0.98
CA MET A 60 13.74 -5.58 0.37
C MET A 60 14.75 -4.59 -0.21
N THR A 61 14.52 -4.18 -1.45
CA THR A 61 15.33 -3.22 -2.19
C THR A 61 14.56 -1.91 -2.38
N ARG A 62 15.16 -0.80 -1.93
CA ARG A 62 14.61 0.53 -2.16
C ARG A 62 14.83 0.95 -3.62
N VAL A 63 13.78 1.43 -4.28
CA VAL A 63 13.82 1.89 -5.67
C VAL A 63 13.28 3.31 -5.81
N SER A 64 13.44 3.89 -7.01
CA SER A 64 12.87 5.21 -7.31
C SER A 64 11.34 5.17 -7.44
N GLU A 65 10.70 6.33 -7.28
CA GLU A 65 9.25 6.47 -7.44
C GLU A 65 8.79 6.08 -8.86
N ALA A 66 9.59 6.39 -9.88
CA ALA A 66 9.28 6.01 -11.25
C ALA A 66 9.32 4.48 -11.45
N GLU A 67 10.29 3.80 -10.83
CA GLU A 67 10.42 2.35 -10.89
C GLU A 67 9.30 1.64 -10.14
N ILE A 68 9.00 2.05 -8.91
CA ILE A 68 7.93 1.40 -8.12
C ILE A 68 6.58 1.57 -8.81
N LYS A 69 6.28 2.74 -9.39
CA LYS A 69 5.03 2.99 -10.10
C LYS A 69 4.89 2.11 -11.35
N ARG A 70 5.99 1.88 -12.08
CA ARG A 70 6.01 0.94 -13.21
C ARG A 70 5.77 -0.50 -12.75
N ALA A 71 6.44 -0.93 -11.68
CA ALA A 71 6.26 -2.27 -11.12
C ALA A 71 4.82 -2.49 -10.63
N GLN A 72 4.26 -1.52 -9.90
CA GLN A 72 2.90 -1.57 -9.37
C GLN A 72 1.84 -1.59 -10.48
N LYS A 73 2.08 -0.87 -11.59
CA LYS A 73 1.20 -0.94 -12.76
C LYS A 73 1.24 -2.33 -13.40
N ALA A 74 2.42 -2.89 -13.63
CA ALA A 74 2.58 -4.20 -14.23
C ALA A 74 1.92 -5.32 -13.39
N GLU A 75 2.04 -5.26 -12.06
CA GLU A 75 1.39 -6.20 -11.14
C GLU A 75 -0.14 -6.11 -11.19
N ARG A 76 -0.68 -4.89 -11.20
CA ARG A 76 -2.13 -4.65 -11.34
C ARG A 76 -2.66 -5.20 -12.67
N ASP A 77 -2.02 -4.85 -13.79
CA ASP A 77 -2.41 -5.31 -15.12
C ASP A 77 -2.39 -6.86 -15.21
N ALA A 78 -1.39 -7.51 -14.59
CA ALA A 78 -1.32 -8.97 -14.54
C ALA A 78 -2.42 -9.60 -13.66
N THR A 79 -2.77 -8.95 -12.55
CA THR A 79 -3.83 -9.41 -11.64
C THR A 79 -5.20 -9.29 -12.30
N ASP A 80 -5.45 -8.18 -12.99
CA ASP A 80 -6.69 -7.94 -13.73
C ASP A 80 -6.86 -8.96 -14.86
N LEU A 81 -5.78 -9.26 -15.59
CA LEU A 81 -5.81 -10.28 -16.63
C LEU A 81 -6.11 -11.67 -16.07
N LYS A 82 -5.47 -12.05 -14.95
CA LYS A 82 -5.75 -13.33 -14.25
C LYS A 82 -7.19 -13.40 -13.75
N GLY A 83 -7.71 -12.31 -13.18
CA GLY A 83 -9.10 -12.23 -12.73
C GLY A 83 -10.10 -12.38 -13.88
N SER A 84 -9.81 -11.75 -15.04
CA SER A 84 -10.62 -11.89 -16.25
C SER A 84 -10.61 -13.32 -16.81
N MET A 85 -9.43 -13.96 -16.86
CA MET A 85 -9.30 -15.35 -17.31
C MET A 85 -10.01 -16.32 -16.37
N ARG A 86 -9.90 -16.12 -15.06
CA ARG A 86 -10.59 -16.96 -14.07
C ARG A 86 -12.12 -16.89 -14.22
N LYS A 87 -12.68 -15.69 -14.37
CA LYS A 87 -14.13 -15.52 -14.65
C LYS A 87 -14.57 -16.22 -15.93
N ARG A 88 -13.72 -16.24 -16.97
CA ARG A 88 -14.00 -16.97 -18.22
C ARG A 88 -13.96 -18.49 -18.05
N MET A 89 -13.01 -19.01 -17.26
CA MET A 89 -12.95 -20.45 -16.95
C MET A 89 -14.12 -20.89 -16.09
N GLU A 90 -14.45 -20.15 -15.03
CA GLU A 90 -15.61 -20.44 -14.18
C GLU A 90 -16.93 -20.47 -14.98
N PHE A 91 -17.04 -19.69 -16.06
CA PHE A 91 -18.21 -19.73 -16.95
C PHE A 91 -18.33 -21.03 -17.75
N LEU A 92 -17.22 -21.66 -18.13
CA LEU A 92 -17.21 -22.90 -18.94
C LEU A 92 -17.50 -24.15 -18.10
N ASP A 93 -17.31 -24.09 -16.78
CA ASP A 93 -17.56 -25.21 -15.85
C ASP A 93 -19.06 -25.37 -15.47
N PHE A 94 -19.96 -24.53 -16.01
CA PHE A 94 -21.41 -24.57 -15.74
C PHE A 94 -22.24 -25.35 -16.78
N ASP A 95 -21.62 -26.01 -17.76
CA ASP A 95 -22.29 -26.89 -18.75
C ASP A 95 -21.97 -28.38 -18.54
#